data_AF-A0A925S084-F1
#
_entry.id   AF-A0A925S084-F1
#
_cell.length_a   1.000
_cell.length_b   1.000
_cell.length_c   1.000
_cell.angle_alpha   90.00
_cell.angle_beta   90.00
_cell.angle_gamma   90.00
#
_symmetry.space_group_name_H-M   'P 1'
#
loop_
_entity.id
_entity.type
_entity.pdbx_description
1 polymer ?
#
loop_
_entity_poly.entity_id
_entity_poly.type
_entity_poly.pdbx_seq_one_letter_code
_entity_poly.pdbx_strand_id
1 'polypeptide(L)' 'QYLRPVSARETFITCRARVVERTRNTLHLAGEARGSDGKVVALCQSVCQILTQPG' A
#
# COMPACT_ATOMS: atom_id res chain seq x y z
N GLN A 1 -6.23 -5.49 -4.80
CA GLN A 1 -7.66 -5.85 -4.82
C GLN A 1 -8.50 -4.59 -4.62
N TYR A 2 -9.37 -4.26 -5.57
CA TYR A 2 -10.37 -3.21 -5.37
C TYR A 2 -11.55 -3.75 -4.57
N LEU A 3 -11.99 -3.00 -3.56
CA LEU A 3 -13.11 -3.36 -2.70
C LEU A 3 -14.34 -2.49 -2.99
N ARG A 4 -14.12 -1.23 -3.36
CA ARG A 4 -15.17 -0.24 -3.61
C ARG A 4 -14.74 0.66 -4.78
N PRO A 5 -15.69 1.14 -5.60
CA PRO A 5 -15.39 2.16 -6.59
C PRO A 5 -14.99 3.48 -5.90
N VAL A 6 -14.05 4.20 -6.49
CA VAL A 6 -13.74 5.58 -6.12
C VAL A 6 -14.64 6.50 -6.94
N SER A 7 -15.33 7.43 -6.28
CA SER A 7 -16.24 8.36 -6.95
C SER A 7 -15.46 9.36 -7.80
N ALA A 8 -16.04 9.85 -8.90
CA ALA A 8 -15.48 10.97 -9.66
C ALA A 8 -15.42 12.29 -8.85
N ARG A 9 -16.12 12.35 -7.70
CA ARG A 9 -16.05 13.48 -6.76
C ARG A 9 -14.84 13.38 -5.81
N GLU A 10 -14.23 12.21 -5.67
CA GLU A 10 -13.01 12.05 -4.89
C GLU A 10 -11.83 12.70 -5.65
N THR A 11 -11.21 13.71 -5.06
CA THR A 11 -10.04 14.37 -5.67
C THR A 11 -8.73 13.66 -5.35
N PHE A 12 -8.68 12.93 -4.23
CA PHE A 12 -7.59 12.05 -3.86
C PHE A 12 -8.07 10.94 -2.92
N ILE A 13 -7.26 9.90 -2.78
CA ILE A 13 -7.41 8.85 -1.77
C ILE A 13 -6.17 8.83 -0.88
N THR A 14 -6.33 8.44 0.38
CA THR A 14 -5.19 8.32 1.30
C THR A 14 -4.70 6.89 1.31
N CYS A 15 -3.43 6.68 0.95
CA CYS A 15 -2.79 5.38 0.98
C CYS A 15 -1.87 5.26 2.19
N ARG A 16 -1.99 4.16 2.92
CA ARG A 16 -1.06 3.80 4.00
C ARG A 16 -0.55 2.39 3.77
N ALA A 17 0.75 2.21 3.85
CA ALA A 17 1.38 0.90 3.81
C ALA A 17 2.21 0.69 5.07
N ARG A 18 2.25 -0.57 5.51
CA ARG A 18 3.12 -1.01 6.60
C ARG A 18 3.90 -2.23 6.15
N VAL A 19 5.13 -2.34 6.63
CA VAL A 19 5.91 -3.57 6.51
C VAL A 19 5.22 -4.64 7.34
N VAL A 20 4.94 -5.79 6.73
CA VAL A 20 4.39 -6.96 7.42
C VAL A 20 5.47 -7.99 7.70
N GLU A 21 6.49 -8.03 6.85
CA GLU A 21 7.64 -8.92 7.01
C GLU A 21 8.88 -8.30 6.36
N ARG A 22 10.03 -8.50 7.00
CA ARG A 22 11.34 -8.12 6.49
C ARG A 22 12.24 -9.35 6.52
N THR A 23 12.65 -9.80 5.34
CA THR A 23 13.61 -10.91 5.20
C THR A 23 15.03 -10.36 5.11
N ARG A 24 15.99 -11.21 4.71
CA ARG A 24 17.36 -10.77 4.43
C ARG A 24 17.40 -9.75 3.28
N ASN A 25 16.64 -10.00 2.21
CA ASN A 25 16.76 -9.28 0.95
C ASN A 25 15.46 -8.60 0.50
N THR A 26 14.34 -8.81 1.20
CA THR A 26 13.03 -8.28 0.80
C THR A 26 12.26 -7.62 1.94
N LEU A 27 11.43 -6.64 1.57
CA LEU A 27 10.36 -6.10 2.39
C LEU A 27 9.02 -6.50 1.80
N HIS A 28 8.17 -7.14 2.60
CA HIS A 28 6.78 -7.40 2.26
C HIS A 28 5.92 -6.30 2.89
N LEU A 29 5.10 -5.65 2.07
CA LEU A 29 4.26 -4.53 2.45
C LEU A 29 2.79 -4.89 2.28
N ALA A 30 1.98 -4.57 3.29
CA ALA A 30 0.52 -4.52 3.15
C ALA A 30 0.08 -3.06 3.15
N GLY A 31 -0.71 -2.70 2.15
CA GLY A 31 -1.24 -1.36 1.97
C GLY A 31 -2.77 -1.34 1.92
N GLU A 32 -3.33 -0.26 2.42
CA GLU A 32 -4.74 0.08 2.24
C GLU A 32 -4.85 1.49 1.66
N ALA A 33 -5.78 1.65 0.74
CA ALA A 33 -6.21 2.95 0.24
C ALA A 33 -7.59 3.25 0.79
N ARG A 34 -7.78 4.45 1.32
CA ARG A 34 -9.03 4.92 1.91
C ARG A 34 -9.57 6.15 1.18
N GLY A 35 -10.88 6.16 0.95
CA GLY A 35 -11.60 7.32 0.44
C GLY A 35 -11.75 8.41 1.50
N SER A 36 -12.37 9.53 1.11
CA SER A 36 -12.61 10.67 2.01
C SER A 36 -13.56 10.31 3.17
N ASP A 37 -14.43 9.31 2.96
CA ASP A 37 -15.34 8.75 3.96
C ASP A 37 -14.66 7.78 4.95
N GLY A 38 -13.34 7.61 4.84
CA GLY A 38 -12.54 6.73 5.69
C GLY A 38 -12.67 5.24 5.37
N LYS A 39 -13.52 4.83 4.41
CA LYS A 39 -13.67 3.43 4.02
C LYS A 39 -12.53 2.98 3.12
N VAL A 40 -12.13 1.72 3.27
CA VAL A 40 -11.10 1.12 2.42
C VAL A 40 -11.66 0.89 1.02
N VAL A 41 -11.04 1.49 0.01
CA VAL A 41 -11.43 1.33 -1.41
C VAL A 41 -10.59 0.28 -2.12
N ALA A 42 -9.35 0.07 -1.68
CA ALA A 42 -8.47 -0.97 -2.20
C ALA A 42 -7.51 -1.50 -1.13
N LEU A 43 -7.15 -2.78 -1.28
CA LEU A 43 -6.04 -3.42 -0.59
C LEU A 43 -4.91 -3.64 -1.59
N CYS A 44 -3.69 -3.31 -1.19
CA CYS A 44 -2.50 -3.43 -2.02
C CYS A 44 -1.46 -4.26 -1.29
N GLN A 45 -0.66 -4.99 -2.05
CA GLN A 45 0.52 -5.69 -1.54
C GLN A 45 1.69 -5.34 -2.44
N SER A 46 2.88 -5.23 -1.85
CA SER A 46 4.11 -5.01 -2.60
C SER A 46 5.25 -5.79 -1.97
N VAL A 47 6.19 -6.22 -2.80
CA VAL A 47 7.46 -6.81 -2.38
C VAL A 47 8.58 -5.96 -2.94
N CYS A 48 9.37 -5.34 -2.07
CA CYS A 48 10.51 -4.52 -2.44
C CYS A 48 11.82 -5.26 -2.15
N GLN A 49 12.83 -5.08 -2.99
CA GLN A 49 14.18 -5.57 -2.72
C GLN A 49 14.92 -4.59 -1.81
N ILE A 50 15.66 -5.12 -0.85
CA ILE A 50 16.58 -4.34 -0.02
C ILE A 50 17.89 -4.22 -0.80
N LEU A 51 18.18 -3.01 -1.26
CA LEU A 51 19.44 -2.73 -1.93
C LEU A 51 20.54 -2.60 -0.87
N THR A 52 21.58 -3.42 -1.01
CA THR A 52 22.81 -3.28 -0.21
C THR A 52 23.65 -2.15 -0.78
N GLN A 53 24.17 -1.25 0.05
CA GLN A 53 25.23 -0.35 -0.40
C GLN A 53 26.47 -1.16 -0.79
N PRO A 54 27.15 -0.83 -1.89
CA PRO A 54 28.49 -1.34 -2.14
C PRO A 54 29.38 -0.95 -0.96
N GLY A 55 30.04 -1.94 -0.35
CA GLY A 55 31.01 -1.73 0.72
C GLY A 55 32.34 -1.17 0.23
#